data_AF-A0A0Q8NHS2-F1
#
_entry.id   AF-A0A0Q8NHS2-F1
#
_cell.length_a   1.000
_cell.length_b   1.000
_cell.length_c   1.000
_cell.angle_alpha   90.00
_cell.angle_beta   90.00
_cell.angle_gamma   90.00
#
_symmetry.space_group_name_H-M   'P 1'
#
loop_
_entity.id
_entity.type
_entity.pdbx_description
1 polymer ?
#
loop_
_entity_poly.entity_id
_entity_poly.type
_entity_poly.pdbx_seq_one_letter_code
_entity_poly.pdbx_strand_id
1 'polypeptide(L)' 'MCTFCMKLLTQLRFTDLPYRKVNIWRDPEAAAFVRSVADGNETVPTVTVAGHAMVNPSRKELLAAVREHAPHLLA' A
#
# COMPACT_ATOMS: atom_id res chain seq x y z
N MET A 1 3.52 2.64 16.30
CA MET A 1 2.20 2.01 16.07
C MET A 1 1.40 2.96 15.16
N CYS A 2 0.98 2.55 13.97
CA CYS A 2 0.43 3.45 12.94
C CYS A 2 -1.07 3.22 12.76
N THR A 3 -1.89 4.19 13.18
CA THR A 3 -3.36 4.09 13.18
C THR A 3 -3.94 4.01 11.75
N PHE A 4 -3.41 4.79 10.82
CA PHE A 4 -3.83 4.77 9.42
C PHE A 4 -3.48 3.45 8.72
N CYS A 5 -2.31 2.87 9.05
CA CYS A 5 -1.90 1.56 8.58
C CYS A 5 -2.87 0.48 9.06
N MET A 6 -3.26 0.50 10.34
CA MET A 6 -4.24 -0.43 10.90
C MET A 6 -5.60 -0.30 10.20
N LYS A 7 -6.05 0.93 9.91
CA LYS A 7 -7.30 1.18 9.18
C LYS A 7 -7.29 0.56 7.78
N LEU A 8 -6.23 0.78 7.00
CA LEU A 8 -6.11 0.22 5.66
C LEU A 8 -6.00 -1.31 5.70
N LEU A 9 -5.23 -1.86 6.65
CA LEU A 9 -5.12 -3.31 6.83
C LEU A 9 -6.45 -3.98 7.18
N THR A 10 -7.27 -3.33 8.01
CA THR A 10 -8.63 -3.80 8.30
C THR A 10 -9.50 -3.75 7.05
N GLN A 11 -9.42 -2.69 6.25
CA GLN A 11 -10.15 -2.61 4.98
C GLN A 11 -9.72 -3.69 3.98
N LEU A 12 -8.42 -3.99 3.92
CA LEU A 12 -7.84 -5.06 3.10
C LEU A 12 -8.21 -6.46 3.57
N ARG A 13 -8.44 -6.66 4.88
CA ARG A 13 -8.96 -7.93 5.39
C ARG A 13 -10.37 -8.26 4.90
N PHE A 14 -11.15 -7.24 4.54
CA PHE A 14 -12.46 -7.43 3.92
C PHE A 14 -12.38 -7.57 2.39
N THR A 15 -11.18 -7.69 1.85
CA THR A 15 -10.95 -7.99 0.43
C THR A 15 -10.19 -9.31 0.34
N ASP A 16 -10.50 -10.16 -0.63
CA ASP A 16 -9.73 -11.39 -0.90
C ASP A 16 -8.39 -11.11 -1.60
N LEU A 17 -7.91 -9.86 -1.53
CA LEU A 17 -6.67 -9.45 -2.16
C LEU A 17 -5.47 -10.01 -1.39
N PRO A 18 -4.54 -10.68 -2.08
CA PRO A 18 -3.25 -11.01 -1.49
C PRO A 18 -2.44 -9.72 -1.32
N TYR A 19 -1.88 -9.51 -0.12
CA TYR A 19 -1.01 -8.38 0.15
C TYR A 19 0.14 -8.77 1.09
N ARG A 20 1.28 -8.10 0.94
CA ARG A 20 2.47 -8.27 1.79
C ARG A 20 2.69 -7.02 2.63
N LYS A 21 2.86 -7.19 3.94
CA LYS A 21 3.19 -6.09 4.86
C LYS A 21 4.70 -5.91 4.90
N VAL A 22 5.17 -4.67 4.70
CA VAL A 22 6.57 -4.29 4.86
C VAL A 22 6.65 -3.24 5.95
N ASN A 23 7.58 -3.43 6.89
CA ASN A 23 7.77 -2.52 8.00
C ASN A 23 8.98 -1.62 7.72
N ILE A 24 8.72 -0.38 7.31
CA ILE A 24 9.76 0.61 6.99
C ILE A 24 10.63 1.00 8.19
N TRP A 25 10.14 0.82 9.42
CA TRP A 25 10.94 1.09 10.63
C TRP A 25 12.01 0.01 10.88
N ARG A 26 11.89 -1.14 10.22
CA ARG A 26 12.88 -2.24 10.27
C ARG A 26 13.68 -2.36 8.98
N ASP A 27 13.14 -1.87 7.88
CA ASP A 27 13.71 -1.99 6.55
C ASP A 27 14.04 -0.58 6.01
N PRO A 28 15.32 -0.18 6.04
CA PRO A 28 15.74 1.14 5.57
C PRO A 28 15.57 1.29 4.04
N GLU A 29 15.61 0.21 3.26
CA GLU A 29 15.35 0.27 1.82
C GLU A 29 13.87 0.57 1.55
N ALA A 30 12.98 -0.08 2.31
CA ALA A 30 11.55 0.21 2.22
C ALA A 30 11.21 1.65 2.67
N ALA A 31 11.93 2.18 3.67
CA ALA A 31 11.80 3.59 4.06
C ALA A 31 12.26 4.54 2.94
N ALA A 32 13.39 4.24 2.29
CA ALA A 32 13.87 5.03 1.14
C ALA A 32 12.87 5.00 -0.03
N PHE A 33 12.27 3.84 -0.30
CA PHE A 33 11.21 3.72 -1.30
C PHE A 33 9.99 4.58 -0.95
N VAL A 34 9.50 4.52 0.29
CA VAL A 34 8.36 5.35 0.74
C VAL A 34 8.67 6.84 0.56
N ARG A 35 9.86 7.28 0.97
CA ARG A 35 10.28 8.68 0.78
C ARG A 35 10.33 9.07 -0.70
N SER A 36 10.80 8.16 -1.56
CA SER A 36 10.86 8.42 -3.01
C SER A 36 9.48 8.60 -3.64
N VAL A 37 8.44 7.91 -3.15
CA VAL A 37 7.09 7.95 -3.73
C VAL A 37 6.14 8.92 -3.02
N ALA A 38 6.48 9.35 -1.80
CA ALA A 38 5.68 10.28 -1.00
C ALA A 38 6.32 11.67 -0.91
N ASP A 39 7.00 12.11 -1.97
CA ASP A 39 7.56 13.45 -2.10
C ASP A 39 8.54 13.81 -0.95
N GLY A 40 9.43 12.86 -0.64
CA GLY A 40 10.39 12.96 0.47
C GLY A 40 9.83 12.62 1.85
N ASN A 41 8.51 12.42 1.98
CA ASN A 41 7.87 12.16 3.27
C ASN A 41 7.79 10.66 3.60
N GLU A 42 7.73 10.33 4.89
CA GLU A 42 7.48 8.96 5.38
C GLU A 42 5.98 8.72 5.58
N THR A 43 5.15 9.18 4.63
CA THR A 43 3.70 9.15 4.74
C THR A 43 3.16 7.74 4.54
N VAL A 44 2.75 7.13 5.64
CA VAL A 44 2.11 5.81 5.68
C VAL A 44 0.59 5.93 5.88
N PRO A 45 -0.22 5.02 5.30
CA PRO A 45 0.16 3.83 4.55
C PRO A 45 0.51 4.10 3.08
N THR A 46 1.66 3.64 2.64
CA THR A 46 2.04 3.58 1.22
C THR A 46 1.78 2.17 0.68
N VAL A 47 1.16 2.05 -0.49
CA VAL A 47 0.92 0.76 -1.13
C VAL A 47 1.42 0.81 -2.56
N THR A 48 1.97 -0.30 -3.04
CA THR A 48 2.40 -0.44 -4.43
C THR A 48 1.66 -1.58 -5.09
N VAL A 49 1.02 -1.32 -6.22
CA VAL A 49 0.26 -2.28 -7.00
C VAL A 49 0.92 -2.43 -8.36
N ALA A 50 1.56 -3.59 -8.62
CA ALA A 50 2.26 -3.89 -9.87
C ALA A 50 3.18 -2.75 -10.38
N GLY A 51 3.91 -2.11 -9.47
CA GLY A 51 4.83 -0.99 -9.77
C GLY A 51 4.21 0.40 -9.64
N HIS A 52 2.88 0.52 -9.51
CA HIS A 52 2.21 1.79 -9.24
C HIS A 52 2.14 2.07 -7.74
N ALA A 53 2.85 3.10 -7.28
CA ALA A 53 2.87 3.49 -5.87
C ALA A 53 1.77 4.51 -5.56
N MET A 54 1.08 4.31 -4.43
CA MET A 54 -0.01 5.14 -3.95
C MET A 54 0.22 5.49 -2.49
N VAL A 55 0.07 6.77 -2.16
CA VAL A 55 0.29 7.30 -0.81
C VAL A 55 -1.06 7.52 -0.14
N ASN A 56 -1.30 6.83 0.97
CA ASN A 56 -2.55 6.84 1.72
C ASN A 56 -3.81 6.58 0.86
N PRO A 57 -3.85 5.54 0.01
CA PRO A 57 -5.02 5.27 -0.83
C PRO A 57 -6.22 4.79 -0.02
N SER A 58 -7.41 5.12 -0.48
CA SER A 58 -8.64 4.49 -0.01
C SER A 58 -8.81 3.08 -0.58
N ARG A 59 -9.68 2.27 0.04
CA ARG A 59 -10.04 0.93 -0.48
C ARG A 59 -10.52 0.96 -1.94
N LYS A 60 -11.30 1.98 -2.33
CA LYS A 60 -11.82 2.10 -3.70
C LYS A 60 -10.70 2.35 -4.71
N GLU A 61 -9.79 3.27 -4.38
CA GLU A 61 -8.64 3.58 -5.22
C GLU A 61 -7.71 2.37 -5.35
N LEU A 62 -7.49 1.64 -4.25
CA LEU A 62 -6.68 0.43 -4.29
C LEU A 62 -7.31 -0.66 -5.16
N LEU A 63 -8.62 -0.90 -5.04
CA LEU A 63 -9.31 -1.86 -5.90
C LEU A 63 -9.28 -1.44 -7.38
N ALA A 64 -9.43 -0.14 -7.67
CA ALA A 64 -9.31 0.38 -9.03
C ALA A 64 -7.90 0.15 -9.59
N ALA A 65 -6.86 0.49 -8.83
CA ALA A 65 -5.47 0.27 -9.20
C ALA A 65 -5.15 -1.21 -9.40
N VAL A 66 -5.69 -2.12 -8.57
CA VAL A 66 -5.53 -3.57 -8.77
C VAL A 66 -6.24 -4.01 -10.03
N ARG A 67 -7.46 -3.54 -10.32
CA ARG A 67 -8.16 -3.88 -11.57
C ARG A 67 -7.40 -3.44 -12.81
N GLU A 68 -6.75 -2.29 -12.73
CA GLU A 68 -6.01 -1.70 -13.85
C GLU A 68 -4.63 -2.33 -14.05
N HIS A 69 -3.87 -2.49 -12.98
CA HIS A 69 -2.46 -2.89 -13.06
C HIS A 69 -2.21 -4.37 -12.73
N ALA A 70 -3.11 -5.02 -11.98
CA ALA A 70 -2.95 -6.41 -11.54
C ALA A 70 -4.30 -7.18 -11.52
N PRO A 71 -5.05 -7.24 -12.63
CA PRO A 71 -6.37 -7.86 -12.67
C PRO A 71 -6.34 -9.35 -12.29
N HIS A 72 -5.19 -10.01 -12.46
CA HIS A 72 -4.96 -11.40 -12.07
C HIS A 72 -5.02 -11.65 -10.56
N LEU A 73 -4.95 -10.61 -9.72
CA LEU A 73 -5.05 -10.72 -8.25
C LEU A 73 -6.51 -10.66 -7.74
N LEU A 74 -7.48 -10.44 -8.64
CA LEU A 74 -8.91 -10.34 -8.32
C LEU A 74 -9.71 -11.57 -8.74
N ALA A 75 -9.03 -12.62 -9.23
CA ALA A 75 -9.63 -13.85 -9.73
C ALA A 75 -9.93 -14.86 -8.63
#